data_AF-A0A3M1MYG1-F1
#
_entry.id   AF-A0A3M1MYG1-F1
#
_cell.length_a   1.000
_cell.length_b   1.000
_cell.length_c   1.000
_cell.angle_alpha   90.00
_cell.angle_beta   90.00
_cell.angle_gamma   90.00
#
_symmetry.space_group_name_H-M   'P 1'
#
loop_
_entity.id
_entity.type
_entity.pdbx_description
1 polymer ?
#
loop_
_entity_poly.entity_id
_entity_poly.type
_entity_poly.pdbx_seq_one_letter_code
_entity_poly.pdbx_strand_id
1 'polypeptide(L)'
;HGMELPWKCKMGVSGCANDCAEVCLKDFGLIGTPRGWHLMAGGNGGAAPRLARRIVEHVPDADQALTMLDRLVTWFRSQQRKCRAGKLLDEVGIETLRRIALGDDG
;
A
#
# COMPACT_ATOMS: atom_id res chain seq x y z
N HIS A 1 -16.41 10.95 10.46
CA HIS A 1 -16.58 9.48 10.58
C HIS A 1 -15.30 8.83 10.07
N GLY A 2 -14.88 7.69 10.65
CA GLY A 2 -13.67 6.95 10.27
C GLY A 2 -13.98 5.59 9.66
N MET A 3 -13.01 4.99 8.97
CA MET A 3 -13.09 3.62 8.45
C MET A 3 -12.55 2.63 9.49
N GLU A 4 -13.34 1.61 9.84
CA GLU A 4 -12.85 0.51 10.68
C GLU A 4 -12.03 -0.47 9.83
N LEU A 5 -10.81 -0.74 10.28
CA LEU A 5 -9.89 -1.70 9.68
C LEU A 5 -9.62 -2.86 10.65
N PRO A 6 -9.36 -4.08 10.14
CA PRO A 6 -9.24 -5.28 10.97
C PRO A 6 -8.01 -5.26 11.90
N TRP A 7 -7.05 -4.36 11.63
CA TRP A 7 -5.88 -4.14 12.46
C TRP A 7 -5.28 -2.75 12.24
N LYS A 8 -4.27 -2.39 13.04
CA LYS A 8 -3.52 -1.13 12.88
C LYS A 8 -2.93 -1.03 11.47
N CYS A 9 -3.31 0.02 10.75
CA CYS A 9 -2.82 0.34 9.42
C CYS A 9 -2.16 1.73 9.45
N LYS A 10 -0.89 1.81 9.06
CA LYS A 10 -0.14 3.07 8.92
C LYS A 10 -0.06 3.42 7.44
N MET A 11 -0.40 4.66 7.08
CA MET A 11 -0.37 5.15 5.71
C MET A 11 0.35 6.48 5.58
N GLY A 12 0.85 6.79 4.40
CA GLY A 12 1.48 8.08 4.13
C GLY A 12 1.89 8.29 2.69
N VAL A 13 2.29 9.52 2.42
CA VAL A 13 2.64 10.00 1.10
C VAL A 13 3.94 10.79 1.20
N SER A 14 4.89 10.44 0.34
CA SER A 14 6.14 11.20 0.15
C SER A 14 6.12 11.80 -1.25
N GLY A 15 6.37 13.10 -1.38
CA GLY A 15 6.35 13.79 -2.68
C GLY A 15 7.54 13.48 -3.58
N CYS A 16 8.61 12.88 -3.04
CA CYS A 16 9.80 12.51 -3.79
C CYS A 16 10.45 11.24 -3.21
N ALA A 17 11.43 10.71 -3.94
CA ALA A 17 12.17 9.51 -3.58
C ALA A 17 12.98 9.59 -2.27
N ASN A 18 13.17 10.79 -1.70
CA ASN A 18 13.79 10.95 -0.38
C ASN A 18 12.97 10.29 0.74
N ASP A 19 11.68 10.05 0.48
CA ASP A 19 10.78 9.33 1.38
C ASP A 19 10.72 9.91 2.80
N CYS A 20 10.66 11.25 2.93
CA CYS A 20 10.66 11.95 4.23
C CYS A 20 9.45 11.61 5.12
N ALA A 21 8.40 11.01 4.57
CA ALA A 21 7.28 10.51 5.34
C ALA A 21 7.40 9.01 5.65
N GLU A 22 8.58 8.40 5.46
CA GLU A 22 8.88 7.01 5.77
C GLU A 22 7.86 6.00 5.21
N VAL A 23 7.39 6.22 3.98
CA VAL A 23 6.43 5.33 3.29
C VAL A 23 6.98 3.91 3.18
N CYS A 24 8.30 3.75 3.09
CA CYS A 24 8.97 2.45 3.14
C CYS A 24 8.65 1.63 4.41
N LEU A 25 8.17 2.22 5.51
CA LEU A 25 7.83 1.52 6.76
C LEU A 25 6.31 1.42 7.02
N LYS A 26 5.49 1.86 6.06
CA LYS A 26 4.03 1.94 6.17
C LYS A 26 3.33 0.76 5.51
N ASP A 27 2.14 0.43 5.99
CA ASP A 27 1.34 -0.67 5.44
C ASP A 27 0.97 -0.39 3.98
N PHE A 28 0.61 0.87 3.69
CA PHE A 28 0.35 1.35 2.34
C PHE A 28 0.84 2.79 2.19
N GLY A 29 1.15 3.21 0.96
CA GLY A 29 1.41 4.61 0.69
C GLY A 29 1.88 4.88 -0.73
N LEU A 30 2.15 6.16 -0.99
CA LEU A 30 2.55 6.64 -2.29
C LEU A 30 3.90 7.37 -2.20
N ILE A 31 4.77 7.14 -3.18
CA ILE A 31 6.03 7.87 -3.35
C ILE A 31 6.01 8.55 -4.71
N GLY A 32 6.07 9.88 -4.72
CA GLY A 32 6.11 10.70 -5.93
C GLY A 32 7.47 10.62 -6.64
N THR A 33 7.42 10.70 -7.96
CA THR A 33 8.57 10.73 -8.87
C THR A 33 8.30 11.69 -10.02
N PRO A 34 9.33 12.07 -10.81
CA PRO A 34 9.12 12.83 -12.04
C PRO A 34 8.22 12.12 -13.08
N ARG A 35 8.02 10.80 -12.94
CA ARG A 35 7.18 9.98 -13.84
C ARG A 35 5.81 9.63 -13.24
N GLY A 36 5.38 10.33 -12.19
CA GLY A 36 4.15 10.03 -11.46
C GLY A 36 4.43 9.29 -10.14
N TRP A 37 3.56 8.35 -9.76
CA TRP A 37 3.54 7.78 -8.41
C TRP A 37 3.92 6.30 -8.37
N HIS A 38 4.65 5.92 -7.33
CA HIS A 38 4.84 4.54 -6.92
C HIS A 38 3.86 4.19 -5.81
N LEU A 39 3.10 3.10 -5.99
CA LEU A 39 2.26 2.53 -4.96
C LEU A 39 3.06 1.51 -4.13
N MET A 40 3.12 1.72 -2.83
CA MET A 40 3.88 0.92 -1.88
C MET A 40 2.94 0.14 -0.97
N ALA A 41 3.28 -1.12 -0.65
CA ALA A 41 2.54 -1.90 0.34
C ALA A 41 3.42 -2.86 1.16
N GLY A 42 2.97 -3.14 2.38
CA GLY A 42 3.49 -4.20 3.23
C GLY A 42 4.62 -3.80 4.20
N GLY A 43 4.94 -2.51 4.35
CA GLY A 43 5.97 -2.04 5.27
C GLY A 43 5.57 -2.14 6.74
N ASN A 44 6.56 -2.25 7.61
CA ASN A 44 6.36 -2.27 9.05
C ASN A 44 7.59 -1.72 9.79
N GLY A 45 7.42 -0.66 10.58
CA GLY A 45 8.44 -0.17 11.54
C GLY A 45 8.29 -0.71 12.97
N GLY A 46 7.49 -1.75 13.20
CA GLY A 46 7.23 -2.34 14.52
C GLY A 46 7.99 -3.64 14.80
N ALA A 47 7.39 -4.54 15.58
CA ALA A 47 8.03 -5.77 16.09
C ALA A 47 8.57 -6.75 15.02
N ALA A 48 8.06 -6.68 13.78
CA ALA A 48 8.55 -7.45 12.65
C ALA A 48 8.96 -6.48 11.52
N PRO A 49 10.12 -5.82 11.65
CA PRO A 49 10.49 -4.71 10.79
C PRO A 49 10.70 -5.17 9.36
N ARG A 50 10.13 -4.45 8.39
CA ARG A 50 10.31 -4.72 6.96
C ARG A 50 10.00 -3.52 6.10
N LEU A 51 10.61 -3.47 4.93
CA LEU A 51 10.35 -2.45 3.93
C LEU A 51 9.11 -2.79 3.10
N ALA A 52 8.34 -1.76 2.76
CA ALA A 52 7.26 -1.84 1.80
C ALA A 52 7.79 -2.20 0.40
N ARG A 53 7.00 -2.93 -0.37
CA ARG A 53 7.28 -3.32 -1.74
C ARG A 53 6.53 -2.41 -2.71
N ARG A 54 7.14 -2.08 -3.85
CA ARG A 54 6.48 -1.38 -4.95
C ARG A 54 5.50 -2.32 -5.63
N ILE A 55 4.21 -2.01 -5.53
CA ILE A 55 3.12 -2.78 -6.13
C ILE A 55 2.88 -2.31 -7.57
N VAL A 56 2.81 -0.99 -7.77
CA VAL A 56 2.67 -0.36 -9.08
C VAL A 56 3.67 0.78 -9.18
N GLU A 57 4.24 0.97 -10.35
CA GLU A 57 5.25 2.00 -10.59
C GLU A 57 4.80 2.96 -11.68
N HIS A 58 5.18 4.22 -11.56
CA HIS A 58 4.95 5.27 -12.57
C HIS A 58 3.47 5.43 -12.94
N VAL A 59 2.58 5.39 -11.94
CA VAL A 59 1.18 5.76 -12.11
C VAL A 59 1.12 7.26 -12.45
N PRO A 60 0.73 7.65 -13.67
CA PRO A 60 0.91 9.04 -14.12
C PRO A 60 0.06 10.04 -13.34
N ASP A 61 -1.13 9.60 -12.93
CA ASP A 61 -2.15 10.45 -12.34
C ASP A 61 -2.33 10.18 -10.83
N ALA A 62 -2.56 11.24 -10.06
CA ALA A 62 -2.71 11.14 -8.61
C ALA A 62 -4.05 10.50 -8.21
N ASP A 63 -5.14 10.82 -8.92
CA ASP A 63 -6.46 10.26 -8.63
C ASP A 63 -6.50 8.77 -8.95
N GLN A 64 -5.82 8.35 -10.01
CA GLN A 64 -5.60 6.95 -10.34
C GLN A 64 -4.79 6.25 -9.24
N ALA A 65 -3.70 6.86 -8.75
CA ALA A 65 -2.90 6.29 -7.66
C ALA A 65 -3.70 6.15 -6.36
N LEU A 66 -4.55 7.14 -6.04
CA LEU A 66 -5.47 7.10 -4.90
C LEU A 66 -6.54 6.00 -5.08
N THR A 67 -7.08 5.82 -6.27
CA THR A 67 -8.03 4.74 -6.58
C THR A 67 -7.41 3.36 -6.36
N MET A 68 -6.16 3.17 -6.82
CA MET A 68 -5.43 1.92 -6.61
C MET A 68 -5.15 1.67 -5.11
N LEU A 69 -4.81 2.71 -4.37
CA LEU A 69 -4.61 2.64 -2.92
C LEU A 69 -5.91 2.27 -2.19
N ASP A 70 -7.04 2.88 -2.57
CA ASP A 70 -8.35 2.60 -1.98
C ASP A 70 -8.78 1.14 -2.18
N ARG A 71 -8.50 0.57 -3.37
CA ARG A 71 -8.72 -0.86 -3.64
C ARG A 71 -7.91 -1.76 -2.71
N LEU A 72 -6.64 -1.44 -2.47
CA LEU A 72 -5.80 -2.19 -1.52
C LEU A 72 -6.30 -2.07 -0.08
N VAL A 73 -6.75 -0.88 0.34
CA VAL A 73 -7.31 -0.66 1.68
C VAL A 73 -8.63 -1.41 1.85
N THR A 74 -9.49 -1.40 0.83
CA THR A 74 -10.75 -2.15 0.80
C THR A 74 -10.50 -3.65 0.85
N TRP A 75 -9.53 -4.16 0.08
CA TRP A 75 -9.11 -5.55 0.15
C TRP A 75 -8.53 -5.90 1.53
N PHE A 76 -7.68 -5.05 2.11
CA PHE A 76 -7.14 -5.26 3.45
C PHE A 76 -8.26 -5.36 4.49
N ARG A 77 -9.26 -4.49 4.38
CA ARG A 77 -10.45 -4.51 5.23
C ARG A 77 -11.24 -5.82 5.08
N SER A 78 -11.40 -6.32 3.85
CA SER A 78 -12.16 -7.56 3.59
C SER A 78 -11.47 -8.82 4.13
N GLN A 79 -10.16 -8.78 4.39
CA GLN A 79 -9.45 -9.93 4.97
C GLN A 79 -9.90 -10.26 6.39
N GLN A 80 -10.49 -9.32 7.14
CA GLN A 80 -10.99 -9.50 8.51
C GLN A 80 -9.98 -10.16 9.48
N ARG A 81 -8.66 -9.98 9.24
CA ARG A 81 -7.59 -10.61 10.03
C ARG A 81 -6.80 -9.60 10.83
N LYS A 82 -6.53 -9.93 12.11
CA LYS A 82 -5.71 -9.14 13.04
C LYS A 82 -4.21 -9.25 12.71
N CYS A 83 -3.80 -8.70 11.58
CA CYS A 83 -2.39 -8.66 11.15
C CYS A 83 -2.09 -7.42 10.29
N ARG A 84 -0.80 -7.14 10.08
CA ARG A 84 -0.34 -6.03 9.22
C ARG A 84 -0.39 -6.42 7.75
N ALA A 85 -0.48 -5.43 6.86
CA ALA A 85 -0.55 -5.66 5.41
C ALA A 85 0.64 -6.50 4.90
N GLY A 86 1.82 -6.35 5.51
CA GLY A 86 3.00 -7.13 5.16
C GLY A 86 2.82 -8.65 5.30
N LYS A 87 2.06 -9.12 6.29
CA LYS A 87 1.80 -10.56 6.46
C LYS A 87 0.89 -11.08 5.35
N LEU A 88 -0.14 -10.34 5.02
CA LEU A 88 -1.06 -10.70 3.94
C LEU A 88 -0.34 -10.71 2.60
N LEU A 89 0.54 -9.73 2.35
CA LEU A 89 1.38 -9.69 1.16
C LEU A 89 2.21 -10.97 1.00
N ASP A 90 2.82 -11.47 2.07
CA ASP A 90 3.63 -12.71 2.01
C ASP A 90 2.77 -13.93 1.65
N GLU A 91 1.53 -13.98 2.14
CA GLU A 91 0.63 -15.10 1.94
C GLU A 91 0.01 -15.12 0.53
N VAL A 92 -0.42 -13.96 0.02
CA VAL A 92 -1.11 -13.88 -1.29
C VAL A 92 -0.16 -13.56 -2.45
N GLY A 93 1.03 -13.05 -2.17
CA GLY A 93 2.02 -12.65 -3.16
C GLY A 93 1.80 -11.24 -3.73
N ILE A 94 2.89 -10.67 -4.25
CA ILE A 94 2.90 -9.30 -4.79
C ILE A 94 2.02 -9.14 -6.04
N GLU A 95 1.97 -10.16 -6.90
CA GLU A 95 1.20 -10.11 -8.14
C GLU A 95 -0.30 -10.06 -7.87
N THR A 96 -0.78 -10.73 -6.82
CA THR A 96 -2.17 -10.64 -6.38
C THR A 96 -2.50 -9.22 -5.93
N LEU A 97 -1.66 -8.58 -5.11
CA LEU A 97 -1.85 -7.18 -4.72
C LEU A 97 -1.80 -6.24 -5.92
N ARG A 98 -0.97 -6.53 -6.92
CA ARG A 98 -0.91 -5.74 -8.15
C ARG A 98 -2.22 -5.81 -8.93
N ARG A 99 -2.81 -7.00 -9.08
CA ARG A 99 -4.13 -7.17 -9.74
C ARG A 99 -5.25 -6.45 -8.99
N ILE A 100 -5.29 -6.58 -7.67
CA ILE A 100 -6.22 -5.85 -6.79
C ILE A 100 -6.12 -4.34 -7.03
N ALA A 101 -4.89 -3.80 -7.04
CA ALA A 101 -4.66 -2.38 -7.27
C ALA A 101 -5.15 -1.95 -8.67
N LEU A 102 -4.86 -2.74 -9.71
CA LEU A 102 -5.28 -2.48 -11.09
C LEU A 102 -6.79 -2.66 -11.31
N GLY A 103 -7.47 -3.39 -10.42
CA GLY A 103 -8.89 -3.71 -10.54
C GLY A 103 -9.18 -4.87 -11.49
N ASP A 104 -8.19 -5.75 -11.68
CA ASP A 104 -8.27 -6.92 -12.56
C ASP A 104 -8.89 -8.14 -11.86
N ASP A 105 -9.40 -7.97 -10.64
CA ASP A 105 -10.13 -9.02 -9.91
C ASP A 105 -11.59 -9.05 -10.39
N GLY A 106 -11.81 -9.71 -11.53
CA GLY A 106 -13.10 -10.05 -12.12
C GLY A 106 -13.10 -11.47 -12.65
#